data_AF-A0A5C6A2F1-F1
#
_entry.id   AF-A0A5C6A2F1-F1
#
_cell.length_a   1.000
_cell.length_b   1.000
_cell.length_c   1.000
_cell.angle_alpha   90.00
_cell.angle_beta   90.00
_cell.angle_gamma   90.00
#
_symmetry.space_group_name_H-M   'P 1'
#
loop_
_entity.id
_entity.type
_entity.pdbx_description
1 polymer ?
#
loop_
_entity_poly.entity_id
_entity_poly.type
_entity_poly.pdbx_seq_one_letter_code
_entity_poly.pdbx_strand_id
1 'polypeptide(L)'
;MPENNRPPEMHVGPFRFTSVGVRIDGKPSVEAWKGPLQFALWCQKAGPWWIGDLLNAGDDAFGETFYAMCEGAISGDQLNRYASVARRVPIRNRRPSQSWSAHAAVARLDDAGQRRLLALAEKNGWSSEELRAEARRVTT
;
A
#
# COMPACT_ATOMS: atom_id res chain seq x y z
N MET A 1 0.24 5.79 -35.12
CA MET A 1 -1.06 5.31 -34.58
C MET A 1 -1.44 6.26 -33.47
N PRO A 2 -2.64 6.85 -33.43
CA PRO A 2 -2.99 7.66 -32.26
C PRO A 2 -3.09 6.71 -31.08
N GLU A 3 -2.21 6.88 -30.09
CA GLU A 3 -2.38 6.24 -28.78
C GLU A 3 -3.80 6.57 -28.31
N ASN A 4 -4.57 5.53 -28.03
CA ASN A 4 -5.91 5.65 -27.51
C ASN A 4 -5.81 6.44 -26.20
N ASN A 5 -6.17 7.72 -26.21
CA ASN A 5 -6.04 8.66 -25.07
C ASN A 5 -7.05 8.37 -23.94
N ARG A 6 -7.45 7.10 -23.80
CA ARG A 6 -8.32 6.62 -22.74
C ARG A 6 -7.44 6.09 -21.61
N PRO A 7 -7.70 6.49 -20.36
CA PRO A 7 -6.97 5.94 -19.23
C PRO A 7 -7.11 4.42 -19.20
N PRO A 8 -6.09 3.69 -18.71
CA PRO A 8 -6.19 2.25 -18.52
C PRO A 8 -7.37 1.93 -17.61
N GLU A 9 -8.03 0.81 -17.91
CA GLU A 9 -9.27 0.41 -17.25
C GLU A 9 -9.15 -0.98 -16.64
N MET A 10 -9.68 -1.16 -15.44
CA MET A 10 -9.81 -2.46 -14.76
C MET A 10 -11.28 -2.76 -14.49
N HIS A 11 -11.68 -4.01 -14.68
CA HIS A 11 -13.09 -4.43 -14.54
C HIS A 11 -13.26 -5.32 -13.32
N VAL A 12 -14.23 -4.98 -12.47
CA VAL A 12 -14.67 -5.83 -11.35
C VAL A 12 -16.17 -6.02 -11.48
N GLY A 13 -16.60 -7.08 -12.18
CA GLY A 13 -17.99 -7.25 -12.57
C GLY A 13 -18.46 -6.08 -13.46
N PRO A 14 -19.64 -5.46 -13.21
CA PRO A 14 -20.15 -4.33 -14.01
C PRO A 14 -19.51 -2.97 -13.67
N PHE A 15 -18.41 -2.96 -12.90
CA PHE A 15 -17.72 -1.75 -12.46
C PHE A 15 -16.41 -1.59 -13.21
N ARG A 16 -16.27 -0.47 -13.90
CA ARG A 16 -15.08 -0.11 -14.69
C ARG A 16 -14.28 0.98 -13.99
N PHE A 17 -13.13 0.61 -13.44
CA PHE A 17 -12.21 1.48 -12.73
C PHE A 17 -11.21 2.11 -13.69
N THR A 18 -11.01 3.42 -13.58
CA THR A 18 -9.97 4.19 -14.28
C THR A 18 -9.16 4.98 -13.24
N SER A 19 -8.09 5.65 -13.68
CA SER A 19 -7.29 6.51 -12.82
C SER A 19 -8.05 7.72 -12.24
N VAL A 20 -9.21 8.07 -12.80
CA VAL A 20 -9.99 9.27 -12.42
C VAL A 20 -11.40 8.95 -11.93
N GLY A 21 -11.77 7.68 -11.79
CA GLY A 21 -13.09 7.31 -11.27
C GLY A 21 -13.57 5.92 -11.69
N VAL A 22 -14.81 5.61 -11.30
CA VAL A 22 -15.48 4.33 -11.60
C VAL A 22 -16.75 4.58 -12.39
N ARG A 23 -16.94 3.85 -13.49
CA ARG A 23 -18.21 3.80 -14.23
C ARG A 23 -18.94 2.51 -13.93
N ILE A 24 -20.26 2.58 -13.86
CA ILE A 24 -21.12 1.44 -13.49
C ILE A 24 -22.04 1.14 -14.67
N ASP A 25 -22.00 -0.10 -15.15
CA ASP A 25 -22.88 -0.56 -16.22
C ASP A 25 -24.23 -1.07 -15.67
N GLY A 26 -25.32 -0.59 -16.27
CA GLY A 26 -26.66 -1.02 -15.91
C GLY A 26 -27.06 -0.64 -14.49
N LYS A 27 -27.77 -1.55 -13.81
CA LYS A 27 -28.26 -1.37 -12.43
C LYS A 27 -27.90 -2.61 -11.59
N PRO A 28 -26.64 -2.75 -11.13
CA PRO A 28 -26.22 -3.91 -10.33
C PRO A 28 -27.00 -4.00 -9.03
N SER A 29 -27.27 -5.23 -8.55
CA SER A 29 -27.86 -5.45 -7.22
C SER A 29 -26.90 -4.99 -6.13
N VAL A 30 -27.41 -4.67 -4.94
CA VAL A 30 -26.59 -4.18 -3.80
C VAL A 30 -25.44 -5.15 -3.46
N GLU A 31 -25.66 -6.45 -3.58
CA GLU A 31 -24.66 -7.49 -3.32
C GLU A 31 -23.47 -7.37 -4.28
N ALA A 32 -23.71 -7.00 -5.54
CA ALA A 32 -22.67 -6.83 -6.54
C ALA A 32 -21.73 -5.64 -6.25
N TRP A 33 -22.14 -4.69 -5.40
CA TRP A 33 -21.30 -3.55 -5.01
C TRP A 33 -20.23 -3.93 -3.99
N LYS A 34 -20.44 -5.00 -3.21
CA LYS A 34 -19.56 -5.36 -2.10
C LYS A 34 -18.11 -5.55 -2.54
N GLY A 35 -17.88 -6.34 -3.59
CA GLY A 35 -16.53 -6.62 -4.11
C GLY A 35 -15.80 -5.39 -4.63
N PRO A 36 -16.36 -4.64 -5.60
CA PRO A 36 -15.78 -3.40 -6.13
C PRO A 36 -15.50 -2.36 -5.04
N LEU A 37 -16.42 -2.17 -4.08
CA LEU A 37 -16.22 -1.25 -2.97
C LEU A 37 -15.08 -1.72 -2.05
N GLN A 38 -15.04 -3.01 -1.71
CA GLN A 38 -13.95 -3.59 -0.93
C GLN A 38 -12.60 -3.44 -1.64
N PHE A 39 -12.56 -3.65 -2.95
CA PHE A 39 -11.36 -3.46 -3.76
C PHE A 39 -10.88 -2.01 -3.71
N ALA A 40 -11.77 -1.03 -3.90
CA ALA A 40 -11.43 0.39 -3.80
C ALA A 40 -10.85 0.75 -2.42
N LEU A 41 -11.47 0.23 -1.35
CA LEU A 41 -10.98 0.42 0.03
C LEU A 41 -9.62 -0.25 0.26
N TRP A 42 -9.36 -1.40 -0.36
CA TRP A 42 -8.02 -2.01 -0.35
C TRP A 42 -7.01 -1.18 -1.12
N CYS A 43 -7.32 -0.68 -2.31
CA CYS A 43 -6.41 0.21 -3.05
C CYS A 43 -5.95 1.40 -2.19
N GLN A 44 -6.86 2.00 -1.42
CA GLN A 44 -6.55 3.10 -0.51
C GLN A 44 -5.56 2.70 0.60
N LYS A 45 -5.75 1.53 1.22
CA LYS A 45 -4.99 1.10 2.41
C LYS A 45 -3.74 0.28 2.08
N ALA A 46 -3.83 -0.55 1.06
CA ALA A 46 -2.85 -1.55 0.66
C ALA A 46 -2.01 -1.11 -0.55
N GLY A 47 -2.40 -0.06 -1.28
CA GLY A 47 -1.64 0.46 -2.43
C GLY A 47 -0.15 0.64 -2.15
N PRO A 48 0.26 1.34 -1.07
CA PRO A 48 1.67 1.46 -0.69
C PRO A 48 2.38 0.13 -0.44
N TRP A 49 1.67 -0.88 0.08
CA TRP A 49 2.23 -2.23 0.25
C TRP A 49 2.41 -2.93 -1.08
N TRP A 50 1.39 -2.94 -1.94
CA TRP A 50 1.46 -3.57 -3.25
C TRP A 50 2.57 -2.97 -4.11
N ILE A 51 2.70 -1.63 -4.13
CA ILE A 51 3.78 -0.95 -4.83
C ILE A 51 5.13 -1.39 -4.27
N GLY A 52 5.31 -1.34 -2.94
CA GLY A 52 6.58 -1.73 -2.33
C GLY A 52 6.94 -3.21 -2.53
N ASP A 53 5.97 -4.12 -2.44
CA ASP A 53 6.17 -5.56 -2.66
C ASP A 53 6.53 -5.86 -4.12
N LEU A 54 5.83 -5.24 -5.08
CA LEU A 54 6.14 -5.36 -6.51
C LEU A 54 7.50 -4.78 -6.85
N LEU A 55 7.86 -3.61 -6.30
CA LEU A 55 9.19 -3.03 -6.49
C LEU A 55 10.28 -3.96 -5.96
N ASN A 56 10.11 -4.54 -4.77
CA ASN A 56 11.09 -5.48 -4.21
C ASN A 56 11.20 -6.76 -5.05
N ALA A 57 10.08 -7.36 -5.46
CA ALA A 57 10.09 -8.57 -6.28
C ALA A 57 10.61 -8.31 -7.71
N GLY A 58 10.33 -7.13 -8.27
CA GLY A 58 10.76 -6.73 -9.60
C GLY A 58 12.23 -6.34 -9.64
N ASP A 59 12.76 -5.68 -8.62
CA ASP A 59 14.19 -5.35 -8.49
C ASP A 59 15.05 -6.62 -8.46
N ASP A 60 14.63 -7.63 -7.68
CA ASP A 60 15.30 -8.93 -7.59
C ASP A 60 15.35 -9.66 -8.95
N ALA A 61 14.38 -9.40 -9.85
CA ALA A 61 14.25 -10.08 -11.14
C ALA A 61 14.76 -9.28 -12.34
N PHE A 62 14.68 -7.94 -12.30
CA PHE A 62 14.85 -7.05 -13.46
C PHE A 62 15.69 -5.80 -13.16
N GLY A 63 16.10 -5.57 -11.91
CA GLY A 63 16.94 -4.45 -11.49
C GLY A 63 16.34 -3.07 -11.78
N GLU A 64 17.20 -2.10 -12.11
CA GLU A 64 16.85 -0.69 -12.27
C GLU A 64 15.78 -0.42 -13.35
N THR A 65 15.65 -1.30 -14.35
CA THR A 65 14.64 -1.15 -15.42
C THR A 65 13.21 -1.23 -14.89
N PHE A 66 12.98 -1.96 -13.78
CA PHE A 66 11.65 -2.04 -13.18
C PHE A 66 11.22 -0.73 -12.51
N TYR A 67 12.18 0.00 -11.92
CA TYR A 67 11.91 1.32 -11.33
C TYR A 67 11.52 2.35 -12.39
N ALA A 68 12.17 2.32 -13.56
CA ALA A 68 11.88 3.22 -14.67
C ALA A 68 10.42 3.10 -15.17
N MET A 69 9.79 1.92 -15.04
CA MET A 69 8.37 1.73 -15.39
C MET A 69 7.39 2.51 -14.50
N CYS A 70 7.84 2.91 -13.31
CA CYS A 70 7.04 3.64 -12.33
C CYS A 70 7.30 5.15 -12.33
N GLU A 71 8.31 5.61 -13.07
CA GLU A 71 8.67 7.02 -13.16
C GLU A 71 7.55 7.84 -13.81
N GLY A 72 7.30 9.04 -13.26
CA GLY A 72 6.24 9.95 -13.74
C GLY A 72 4.86 9.73 -13.12
N ALA A 73 4.56 8.56 -12.55
CA ALA A 73 3.31 8.33 -11.81
C ALA A 73 3.40 8.79 -10.35
N ILE A 74 4.55 8.57 -9.71
CA ILE A 74 4.86 8.91 -8.31
C ILE A 74 6.34 9.36 -8.26
N SER A 75 6.71 10.23 -7.31
CA SER A 75 8.12 10.63 -7.14
C SER A 75 9.03 9.46 -6.76
N GLY A 76 10.29 9.49 -7.21
CA GLY A 76 11.29 8.48 -6.87
C GLY A 76 11.48 8.30 -5.36
N ASP A 77 11.46 9.41 -4.59
CA ASP A 77 11.53 9.37 -3.12
C ASP A 77 10.40 8.55 -2.49
N GLN A 78 9.18 8.70 -3.03
CA GLN A 78 8.02 7.99 -2.52
C GLN A 78 8.06 6.51 -2.91
N LEU A 79 8.51 6.17 -4.13
CA LEU A 79 8.77 4.78 -4.54
C LEU A 79 9.79 4.11 -3.62
N ASN A 80 10.92 4.78 -3.39
CA ASN A 80 11.97 4.31 -2.47
C ASN A 80 11.43 4.11 -1.06
N ARG A 81 10.57 5.02 -0.58
CA ARG A 81 9.92 4.90 0.73
C ARG A 81 9.01 3.68 0.81
N TYR A 82 8.19 3.41 -0.22
CA TYR A 82 7.33 2.23 -0.27
C TYR A 82 8.13 0.92 -0.29
N ALA A 83 9.11 0.80 -1.19
CA ALA A 83 9.98 -0.38 -1.29
C ALA A 83 10.72 -0.64 0.03
N SER A 84 11.30 0.40 0.62
CA SER A 84 12.03 0.37 1.90
C SER A 84 11.18 -0.16 3.06
N VAL A 85 9.95 0.33 3.22
CA VAL A 85 9.06 -0.12 4.30
C VAL A 85 8.55 -1.53 4.05
N ALA A 86 8.17 -1.86 2.81
CA ALA A 86 7.76 -3.22 2.43
C ALA A 86 8.84 -4.27 2.72
N ARG A 87 10.11 -3.95 2.43
CA ARG A 87 11.26 -4.80 2.67
C ARG A 87 11.55 -5.00 4.15
N ARG A 88 11.48 -3.92 4.93
CA ARG A 88 11.84 -3.92 6.36
C ARG A 88 10.72 -4.43 7.27
N VAL A 89 9.46 -4.30 6.86
CA VAL A 89 8.30 -4.79 7.59
C VAL A 89 7.69 -5.96 6.82
N PRO A 90 8.12 -7.21 7.12
CA PRO A 90 7.69 -8.39 6.38
C PRO A 90 6.18 -8.63 6.57
N ILE A 91 5.55 -9.32 5.62
CA ILE A 91 4.10 -9.54 5.61
C ILE A 91 3.56 -10.11 6.94
N ARG A 92 4.33 -10.99 7.61
CA ARG A 92 4.02 -11.56 8.94
C ARG A 92 3.90 -10.53 10.07
N ASN A 93 4.49 -9.35 9.92
CA ASN A 93 4.43 -8.27 10.90
C ASN A 93 3.38 -7.20 10.54
N ARG A 94 2.76 -7.27 9.35
CA ARG A 94 1.77 -6.28 8.90
C ARG A 94 0.41 -6.58 9.53
N ARG A 95 -0.17 -5.58 10.21
CA ARG A 95 -1.49 -5.68 10.87
C ARG A 95 -2.55 -4.94 10.05
N PRO A 96 -3.64 -5.60 9.60
CA PRO A 96 -4.71 -4.96 8.83
C PRO A 96 -5.40 -3.80 9.55
N SER A 97 -5.40 -3.81 10.88
CA SER A 97 -5.95 -2.74 11.73
C SER A 97 -5.07 -1.50 11.82
N GLN A 98 -3.80 -1.59 11.40
CA GLN A 98 -2.82 -0.51 11.49
C GLN A 98 -2.60 0.16 10.13
N SER A 99 -2.39 1.47 10.14
CA SER A 99 -2.11 2.23 8.91
C SER A 99 -0.72 1.90 8.36
N TRP A 100 -0.50 2.09 7.06
CA TRP A 100 0.84 1.96 6.49
C TRP A 100 1.86 2.88 7.20
N SER A 101 1.45 4.10 7.59
CA SER A 101 2.29 5.05 8.33
C SER A 101 2.70 4.55 9.72
N ALA A 102 1.84 3.77 10.39
CA ALA A 102 2.19 3.11 11.65
C ALA A 102 3.29 2.05 11.45
N HIS A 103 3.21 1.27 10.37
CA HIS A 103 4.26 0.33 10.03
C HIS A 103 5.57 1.03 9.63
N ALA A 104 5.49 2.12 8.88
CA ALA A 104 6.65 2.94 8.54
C ALA A 104 7.34 3.52 9.79
N ALA A 105 6.60 3.76 10.88
CA ALA A 105 7.16 4.24 12.15
C ALA A 105 8.04 3.19 12.84
N VAL A 106 7.73 1.91 12.70
CA VAL A 106 8.47 0.79 13.33
C VAL A 106 9.47 0.13 12.39
N ALA A 107 9.54 0.53 11.12
CA ALA A 107 10.33 -0.15 10.08
C ALA A 107 11.84 -0.25 10.37
N ARG A 108 12.39 0.54 11.29
CA ARG A 108 13.81 0.46 11.69
C ARG A 108 14.07 -0.49 12.86
N LEU A 109 13.02 -1.00 13.50
CA LEU A 109 13.14 -1.96 14.59
C LEU A 109 13.34 -3.36 14.03
N ASP A 110 13.84 -4.24 14.90
CA ASP A 110 13.88 -5.67 14.63
C ASP A 110 12.47 -6.27 14.57
N ASP A 111 12.41 -7.53 14.12
CA ASP A 111 11.19 -8.28 13.92
C ASP A 111 10.28 -8.31 15.17
N ALA A 112 10.88 -8.48 16.35
CA ALA A 112 10.17 -8.54 17.61
C ALA A 112 9.65 -7.16 18.04
N GLY A 113 10.47 -6.12 17.92
CA GLY A 113 10.12 -4.73 18.23
C GLY A 113 8.97 -4.22 17.36
N GLN A 114 8.99 -4.53 16.06
CA GLN A 114 7.89 -4.22 15.15
C GLN A 114 6.56 -4.81 15.63
N ARG A 115 6.52 -6.14 15.87
CA ARG A 115 5.30 -6.83 16.31
C ARG A 115 4.78 -6.30 17.64
N ARG A 116 5.69 -6.06 18.59
CA ARG A 116 5.36 -5.56 19.93
C ARG A 116 4.74 -4.17 19.86
N LEU A 117 5.39 -3.22 19.19
CA LEU A 117 4.90 -1.84 19.15
C LEU A 117 3.63 -1.69 18.32
N LEU A 118 3.49 -2.44 17.22
CA LEU A 118 2.24 -2.44 16.46
C LEU A 118 1.06 -3.02 17.28
N ALA A 119 1.31 -4.05 18.09
CA ALA A 119 0.29 -4.58 19.00
C ALA A 119 -0.08 -3.58 20.10
N LEU A 120 0.89 -2.83 20.63
CA LEU A 120 0.64 -1.78 21.61
C LEU A 120 -0.14 -0.62 21.00
N ALA A 121 0.18 -0.22 19.77
CA ALA A 121 -0.56 0.81 19.05
C ALA A 121 -2.02 0.42 18.85
N GLU A 122 -2.28 -0.83 18.46
CA GLU A 122 -3.63 -1.38 18.33
C GLU A 122 -4.39 -1.38 19.66
N LYS A 123 -3.74 -1.85 20.73
CA LYS A 123 -4.35 -1.91 22.07
C LYS A 123 -4.67 -0.53 22.63
N ASN A 124 -3.78 0.44 22.42
CA ASN A 124 -3.86 1.77 23.05
C ASN A 124 -4.48 2.83 22.12
N GLY A 125 -4.82 2.48 20.89
CA GLY A 125 -5.37 3.41 19.90
C GLY A 125 -4.37 4.48 19.45
N TRP A 126 -3.07 4.17 19.45
CA TRP A 126 -2.04 5.15 19.08
C TRP A 126 -2.12 5.54 17.60
N SER A 127 -1.94 6.83 17.36
CA SER A 127 -1.64 7.39 16.05
C SER A 127 -0.26 6.93 15.56
N SER A 128 0.00 7.08 14.26
CA SER A 128 1.33 6.80 13.70
C SER A 128 2.42 7.72 14.24
N GLU A 129 2.06 8.89 14.78
CA GLU A 129 3.01 9.86 15.36
C GLU A 129 3.44 9.44 16.76
N GLU A 130 2.49 9.05 17.60
CA GLU A 130 2.76 8.49 18.93
C GLU A 130 3.60 7.21 18.80
N LEU A 131 3.21 6.30 17.90
CA LEU A 131 3.97 5.09 17.63
C LEU A 131 5.41 5.39 17.17
N ARG A 132 5.60 6.45 16.36
CA ARG A 132 6.95 6.89 15.94
C ARG A 132 7.77 7.44 17.10
N ALA A 133 7.13 8.14 18.05
CA ALA A 133 7.81 8.58 19.26
C ALA A 133 8.28 7.40 20.12
N GLU A 134 7.43 6.38 20.30
CA GLU A 134 7.79 5.17 21.04
C GLU A 134 8.87 4.35 20.34
N ALA A 135 8.81 4.20 19.01
CA ALA A 135 9.83 3.47 18.25
C ALA A 135 11.23 4.09 18.41
N ARG A 136 11.33 5.42 18.49
CA ARG A 136 12.61 6.11 18.75
C ARG A 136 13.16 5.80 20.13
N ARG A 137 12.31 5.75 21.17
CA ARG A 137 12.74 5.45 22.55
C ARG A 137 13.29 4.04 22.71
N VAL A 138 12.85 3.10 21.89
CA VAL A 138 13.32 1.70 21.92
C VAL A 138 14.64 1.51 21.15
N THR A 139 15.01 2.45 20.28
CA THR A 139 16.23 2.36 19.45
C THR A 139 17.42 3.10 20.10
N THR A 140 17.17 4.00 21.05
CA THR A 140 18.18 4.68 21.87
C THR A 140 18.54 3.82 23.08
#